data_AF-A0A066PN79-F1
#
_entry.id   AF-A0A066PN79-F1
#
_cell.length_a   1.000
_cell.length_b   1.000
_cell.length_c   1.000
_cell.angle_alpha   90.00
_cell.angle_beta   90.00
_cell.angle_gamma   90.00
#
_symmetry.space_group_name_H-M   'P 1'
#
loop_
_entity.id
_entity.type
_entity.pdbx_description
1 polymer ?
#
loop_
_entity_poly.entity_id
_entity_poly.type
_entity_poly.pdbx_seq_one_letter_code
_entity_poly.pdbx_strand_id
1 'polypeptide(L)'
;MLAALPQEHERAAGAWQAEQSVWPELMRLASGALAALAELLAGLTVDEAAMARNLAHAPAASPSPAIPALIEAALAAHARQDRRP
;
A
#
# COMPACT_ATOMS: atom_id res chain seq x y z
N MET A 1 -2.10 -17.99 -8.39
CA MET A 1 -1.01 -17.40 -9.19
C MET A 1 0.31 -18.13 -8.98
N LEU A 2 0.91 -18.13 -7.79
CA LEU A 2 2.24 -18.75 -7.60
C LEU A 2 2.27 -20.27 -7.89
N ALA A 3 1.15 -20.98 -7.69
CA ALA A 3 1.05 -22.40 -8.05
C ALA A 3 1.09 -22.66 -9.57
N ALA A 4 0.83 -21.66 -10.42
CA ALA A 4 0.89 -21.75 -11.88
C ALA A 4 2.25 -21.27 -12.44
N LEU A 5 3.22 -20.93 -11.59
CA LEU A 5 4.58 -20.56 -12.03
C LEU A 5 5.26 -21.62 -12.92
N PRO A 6 5.13 -22.92 -12.64
CA PRO A 6 5.62 -23.94 -13.57
C PRO A 6 4.82 -23.90 -14.87
N GLN A 7 5.45 -23.50 -15.96
CA GLN A 7 4.88 -23.50 -17.29
C GLN A 7 5.64 -24.54 -18.14
N GLU A 8 5.10 -25.75 -18.22
CA GLU A 8 5.72 -26.84 -18.99
C GLU A 8 5.75 -26.50 -20.49
N HIS A 9 6.90 -26.81 -21.12
CA HIS A 9 7.13 -26.61 -22.56
C HIS A 9 7.02 -25.12 -22.94
N GLU A 10 6.62 -24.81 -24.18
CA GLU A 10 6.43 -23.43 -24.66
C GLU A 10 5.07 -22.83 -24.26
N ARG A 11 4.10 -23.67 -23.87
CA ARG A 11 2.77 -23.29 -23.40
C ARG A 11 2.15 -24.41 -22.58
N ALA A 12 2.00 -24.22 -21.28
CA ALA A 12 1.42 -25.23 -20.41
C ALA A 12 -0.08 -25.42 -20.67
N ALA A 13 -0.52 -26.68 -20.70
CA ALA A 13 -1.94 -27.01 -20.71
C ALA A 13 -2.48 -26.93 -19.26
N GLY A 14 -3.46 -26.07 -19.01
CA GLY A 14 -4.11 -25.92 -17.70
C GLY A 14 -3.53 -24.75 -16.89
N ALA A 15 -2.24 -24.79 -16.55
CA ALA A 15 -1.61 -23.73 -15.73
C ALA A 15 -1.74 -22.34 -16.37
N TRP A 16 -1.57 -22.26 -17.70
CA TRP A 16 -1.75 -21.02 -18.46
C TRP A 16 -3.21 -20.50 -18.42
N GLN A 17 -4.20 -21.37 -18.55
CA GLN A 17 -5.63 -21.00 -18.47
C GLN A 17 -6.05 -20.63 -17.05
N ALA A 18 -5.46 -21.29 -16.04
CA ALA A 18 -5.74 -21.05 -14.63
C ALA A 18 -5.37 -19.62 -14.19
N GLU A 19 -4.43 -18.96 -14.88
CA GLU A 19 -4.08 -17.57 -14.60
C GLU A 19 -5.15 -16.57 -15.06
N GLN A 20 -5.90 -16.90 -16.12
CA GLN A 20 -6.78 -15.95 -16.81
C GLN A 20 -7.94 -15.46 -15.95
N SER A 21 -8.47 -16.29 -15.05
CA SER A 21 -9.51 -15.88 -14.10
C SER A 21 -8.96 -15.13 -12.89
N VAL A 22 -7.70 -15.38 -12.52
CA VAL A 22 -7.08 -14.81 -11.32
C VAL A 22 -6.66 -13.35 -11.53
N TRP A 23 -6.12 -13.01 -12.70
CA TRP A 23 -5.65 -11.66 -12.98
C TRP A 23 -6.75 -10.58 -12.89
N PRO A 24 -7.93 -10.74 -13.53
CA PRO A 24 -9.00 -9.75 -13.44
C PRO A 24 -9.51 -9.57 -12.01
N GLU A 25 -9.60 -10.66 -11.24
CA GLU A 25 -10.02 -10.59 -9.84
C GLU A 25 -9.01 -9.84 -8.98
N LEU A 26 -7.71 -10.10 -9.14
CA LEU A 26 -6.65 -9.36 -8.47
C LEU A 26 -6.69 -7.87 -8.80
N MET A 27 -6.84 -7.52 -10.08
CA MET A 27 -6.93 -6.12 -10.50
C MET A 27 -8.17 -5.43 -9.94
N ARG A 28 -9.32 -6.13 -9.89
CA ARG A 28 -10.56 -5.63 -9.30
C ARG A 28 -10.42 -5.40 -7.79
N LEU A 29 -9.82 -6.33 -7.06
CA LEU A 29 -9.58 -6.16 -5.62
C LEU A 29 -8.58 -5.04 -5.34
N ALA A 30 -7.46 -4.99 -6.08
CA ALA A 30 -6.44 -3.97 -5.92
C ALA A 30 -7.00 -2.57 -6.23
N SER A 31 -7.75 -2.41 -7.32
CA SER A 31 -8.37 -1.12 -7.68
C SER A 31 -9.40 -0.68 -6.64
N GLY A 32 -10.27 -1.58 -6.17
CA GLY A 32 -11.22 -1.28 -5.10
C GLY A 32 -10.52 -0.89 -3.79
N ALA A 33 -9.46 -1.61 -3.40
CA ALA A 33 -8.68 -1.28 -2.22
C ALA A 33 -8.00 0.09 -2.36
N LEU A 34 -7.40 0.40 -3.51
CA LEU A 34 -6.77 1.71 -3.77
C LEU A 34 -7.79 2.85 -3.75
N ALA A 35 -8.99 2.67 -4.32
CA ALA A 35 -10.05 3.66 -4.30
C ALA A 35 -10.51 3.95 -2.85
N ALA A 36 -10.78 2.90 -2.07
CA ALA A 36 -11.13 3.05 -0.66
C ALA A 36 -10.00 3.71 0.15
N LEU A 37 -8.75 3.37 -0.12
CA LEU A 37 -7.60 3.99 0.53
C LEU A 37 -7.50 5.48 0.20
N ALA A 38 -7.74 5.86 -1.05
CA ALA A 38 -7.73 7.26 -1.48
C ALA A 38 -8.80 8.07 -0.76
N GLU A 39 -10.02 7.54 -0.65
CA GLU A 39 -11.12 8.17 0.10
C GLU A 39 -10.78 8.31 1.59
N LEU A 40 -10.28 7.24 2.22
CA LEU A 40 -9.87 7.25 3.62
C LEU A 40 -8.78 8.29 3.89
N LEU A 41 -7.75 8.35 3.04
CA LEU A 41 -6.63 9.27 3.20
C LEU A 41 -7.06 10.73 2.97
N ALA A 42 -7.98 10.99 2.03
CA ALA A 42 -8.51 12.32 1.79
C ALA A 42 -9.31 12.87 2.99
N GLY A 43 -9.98 11.99 3.74
CA GLY A 43 -10.75 12.34 4.94
C GLY A 43 -10.03 12.10 6.27
N LEU A 44 -8.77 11.66 6.25
CA LEU A 44 -8.06 11.27 7.46
C LEU A 44 -7.83 12.48 8.36
N THR A 45 -8.40 12.43 9.57
CA THR A 45 -8.15 13.44 10.62
C THR A 45 -7.18 12.87 11.65
N VAL A 46 -6.11 13.62 11.94
CA VAL A 46 -5.11 13.25 12.93
C VAL A 46 -5.37 14.00 14.24
N ASP A 47 -5.57 13.27 15.35
CA ASP A 47 -5.66 13.85 16.69
C ASP A 47 -4.28 13.79 17.36
N GLU A 48 -3.54 14.89 17.24
CA GLU A 48 -2.19 15.03 17.82
C GLU A 48 -2.19 14.92 19.35
N ALA A 49 -3.25 15.39 20.01
CA ALA A 49 -3.36 15.32 21.47
C ALA A 49 -3.54 13.87 21.93
N ALA A 50 -4.35 13.08 21.21
CA ALA A 50 -4.46 11.64 21.44
C ALA A 50 -3.14 10.91 21.20
N MET A 51 -2.41 11.27 20.13
CA MET A 51 -1.09 10.70 19.86
C MET A 51 -0.10 10.98 21.01
N ALA A 52 -0.05 12.22 21.51
CA ALA A 52 0.82 12.59 22.63
C ALA A 52 0.46 11.84 23.92
N ARG A 53 -0.83 11.70 24.23
CA ARG A 53 -1.29 10.90 25.38
C ARG A 53 -0.89 9.43 25.24
N ASN A 54 -1.07 8.85 24.06
CA ASN A 54 -0.70 7.46 23.79
C ASN A 54 0.82 7.25 23.93
N LEU A 55 1.62 8.22 23.47
CA LEU A 55 3.08 8.16 23.59
C LEU A 55 3.54 8.24 25.05
N ALA A 56 2.87 9.00 25.91
CA ALA A 56 3.16 9.05 27.34
C ALA A 56 2.94 7.69 28.04
N HIS A 57 2.12 6.81 27.46
CA HIS A 57 1.89 5.45 27.94
C HIS A 57 2.73 4.39 27.22
N ALA A 58 3.44 4.76 26.15
CA ALA A 58 4.32 3.84 25.44
C ALA A 58 5.57 3.54 26.30
N PRO A 59 6.14 2.32 26.23
CA PRO A 59 7.47 2.06 26.75
C PRO A 59 8.47 3.08 26.20
N ALA A 60 9.57 3.33 26.92
CA ALA A 60 10.64 4.22 26.46
C ALA A 60 11.34 3.67 25.20
N ALA A 61 10.65 3.69 24.07
CA ALA A 61 11.17 3.41 22.75
C ALA A 61 11.62 4.75 22.18
N SER A 62 12.91 4.90 21.94
CA SER A 62 13.39 6.01 21.13
C SER A 62 12.84 5.84 19.71
N PRO A 63 12.22 6.85 19.10
CA PRO A 63 11.83 6.78 17.71
C PRO A 63 13.06 6.44 16.85
N SER A 64 12.84 5.64 15.81
CA SER A 64 13.90 5.32 14.86
C SER A 64 14.43 6.63 14.24
N PRO A 65 15.77 6.81 14.13
CA PRO A 65 16.34 7.98 13.49
C PRO A 65 15.98 8.09 12.00
N ALA A 66 15.41 7.04 11.40
CA ALA A 66 14.91 7.07 10.03
C ALA A 66 13.58 7.82 9.87
N ILE A 67 12.83 8.07 10.96
CA ILE A 67 11.49 8.68 10.88
C ILE A 67 11.50 10.06 10.20
N PRO A 68 12.40 11.01 10.55
CA PRO A 68 12.46 12.31 9.88
C PRO A 68 12.65 12.19 8.35
N ALA A 69 13.56 11.33 7.90
CA ALA A 69 13.81 11.12 6.47
C ALA A 69 12.60 10.51 5.74
N LEU A 70 11.85 9.61 6.41
CA LEU A 70 10.63 9.03 5.86
C LEU A 70 9.51 10.08 5.72
N ILE A 71 9.37 10.98 6.70
CA ILE A 71 8.41 12.10 6.65
C ILE A 71 8.75 13.02 5.48
N GLU A 72 10.02 13.41 5.34
CA GLU A 72 10.47 14.25 4.22
C GLU A 72 10.19 13.60 2.86
N ALA A 73 10.49 12.30 2.72
CA ALA A 73 10.22 11.56 1.50
C ALA A 73 8.72 11.52 1.15
N ALA A 74 7.86 11.32 2.16
CA ALA A 74 6.40 11.32 2.00
C ALA A 74 5.87 12.69 1.55
N LEU A 75 6.30 13.77 2.22
CA LEU A 75 5.93 15.14 1.85
C LEU A 75 6.39 15.50 0.43
N ALA A 76 7.61 15.12 0.06
CA ALA A 76 8.12 15.34 -1.29
C ALA A 76 7.32 14.57 -2.35
N ALA A 77 6.82 13.37 -2.04
CA ALA A 77 5.95 12.60 -2.93
C ALA A 77 4.60 13.27 -3.15
N HIS A 78 3.97 13.76 -2.08
CA HIS A 78 2.71 14.49 -2.15
C HIS A 78 2.82 15.77 -3.00
N ALA A 79 3.87 16.56 -2.78
CA ALA A 79 4.12 17.79 -3.56
C ALA A 79 4.35 17.54 -5.07
N ARG A 80 4.70 16.32 -5.48
CA ARG A 80 4.78 15.94 -6.92
C ARG A 80 3.41 15.59 -7.51
N GLN A 81 2.47 15.13 -6.70
CA GLN A 81 1.12 14.79 -7.13
C GLN A 81 0.31 16.05 -7.43
N ASP A 82 0.39 17.07 -6.57
CA ASP A 82 -0.32 18.35 -6.76
C ASP A 82 0.15 19.16 -7.98
N ARG A 83 1.32 18.84 -8.54
CA ARG A 83 1.91 19.54 -9.70
C ARG A 83 1.61 18.89 -11.05
N ARG A 84 0.88 17.77 -11.10
CA ARG A 84 0.47 17.17 -12.38
C ARG A 84 -0.74 17.95 -12.94
N PRO A 85 -0.67 18.46 -14.19
CA PRO A 85 -1.76 19.20 -14.82
C PRO A 85 -2.97 18.30 -15.15
#